data_AF-A0A2R6JJH6-F1
#
_entry.id   AF-A0A2R6JJH6-F1
#
_cell.length_a   1.000
_cell.length_b   1.000
_cell.length_c   1.000
_cell.angle_alpha   90.00
_cell.angle_beta   90.00
_cell.angle_gamma   90.00
#
_symmetry.space_group_name_H-M   'P 1'
#
loop_
_entity.id
_entity.type
_entity.pdbx_description
1 polymer ?
#
loop_
_entity_poly.entity_id
_entity_poly.type
_entity_poly.pdbx_seq_one_letter_code
_entity_poly.pdbx_strand_id
1 'polypeptide(L)' 'MSEDKPHQNLAIIGHVDHGKSTLVGRLLYETGSVPEHVIEQFREEAEEKGKGGFEFAYVMDNLAEERERGVTIDIA' A
#
# COMPACT_ATOMS: atom_id res chain seq x y z
N MET A 1 17.47 13.12 -13.51
CA MET A 1 17.65 11.99 -12.56
C MET A 1 17.79 10.73 -13.40
N SER A 2 18.96 10.09 -13.31
CA SER A 2 19.39 8.80 -13.89
C SER A 2 18.53 8.18 -15.00
N GLU A 3 18.82 8.51 -16.27
CA GLU A 3 18.18 7.94 -17.47
C GLU A 3 18.67 6.52 -17.86
N ASP A 4 19.59 5.92 -17.08
CA ASP A 4 20.21 4.61 -17.38
C ASP A 4 20.02 3.55 -16.27
N LYS A 5 18.97 3.64 -15.45
CA LYS A 5 18.69 2.56 -14.49
C LYS A 5 17.99 1.39 -15.19
N PRO A 6 18.49 0.15 -15.05
CA PRO A 6 17.82 -1.00 -15.62
C PRO A 6 16.44 -1.17 -15.00
N HIS A 7 15.44 -1.42 -15.83
CA HIS A 7 14.10 -1.76 -15.38
C HIS A 7 14.13 -3.08 -14.60
N GLN A 8 13.46 -3.12 -13.45
CA GLN A 8 13.35 -4.31 -12.63
C GLN A 8 11.89 -4.52 -12.22
N ASN A 9 11.43 -5.76 -12.35
CA ASN A 9 10.16 -6.21 -11.79
C ASN A 9 10.43 -6.89 -10.45
N LEU A 10 9.66 -6.54 -9.42
CA LEU A 10 9.78 -7.11 -8.08
C LEU A 10 8.43 -7.73 -7.67
N ALA A 11 8.46 -8.94 -7.12
CA ALA A 11 7.31 -9.58 -6.51
C ALA A 11 7.58 -9.86 -5.04
N ILE A 12 6.64 -9.50 -4.16
CA ILE A 12 6.70 -9.78 -2.73
C ILE A 12 5.71 -10.91 -2.41
N ILE A 13 6.23 -12.05 -1.93
CA ILE A 13 5.44 -13.25 -1.63
C ILE A 13 5.58 -13.64 -0.16
N GLY A 14 4.53 -14.22 0.41
CA GLY A 14 4.47 -14.60 1.82
C GLY A 14 3.05 -14.90 2.28
N HIS A 15 2.92 -15.40 3.50
CA HIS A 15 1.64 -15.74 4.12
C HIS A 15 0.69 -14.52 4.18
N VAL A 16 -0.62 -14.76 4.23
CA VAL A 16 -1.66 -13.72 4.16
C VAL A 16 -1.40 -12.59 5.17
N ASP A 17 -1.04 -12.93 6.40
CA ASP A 17 -0.85 -11.98 7.51
C ASP A 17 0.58 -11.43 7.66
N HIS A 18 1.48 -11.64 6.70
CA HIS A 18 2.87 -11.13 6.79
C HIS A 18 3.02 -9.65 6.44
N GLY A 19 1.93 -8.88 6.29
CA GLY A 19 2.00 -7.44 6.05
C GLY A 19 2.65 -7.05 4.72
N LYS A 20 2.50 -7.88 3.69
CA LYS A 20 3.09 -7.65 2.35
C LYS A 20 2.66 -6.30 1.77
N SER A 21 1.35 -6.02 1.78
CA SER A 21 0.78 -4.76 1.28
C SER A 21 1.23 -3.56 2.10
N THR A 22 1.38 -3.72 3.42
CA THR A 22 1.94 -2.70 4.32
C THR A 22 3.39 -2.36 3.95
N LEU A 23 4.22 -3.37 3.67
CA LEU A 23 5.61 -3.15 3.25
C LEU A 23 5.70 -2.43 1.90
N VAL A 24 4.90 -2.83 0.92
CA VAL A 24 4.89 -2.17 -0.41
C VAL A 24 4.42 -0.72 -0.27
N GLY A 25 3.32 -0.47 0.42
CA GLY A 25 2.81 0.89 0.63
C GLY A 25 3.81 1.78 1.38
N ARG A 26 4.54 1.22 2.35
CA ARG A 26 5.59 1.95 3.06
C ARG A 26 6.79 2.29 2.16
N LEU A 27 7.21 1.36 1.30
CA LEU A 27 8.26 1.62 0.31
C LEU A 27 7.87 2.74 -0.64
N LEU A 28 6.64 2.71 -1.18
CA LEU A 28 6.13 3.75 -2.07
C LEU A 28 6.04 5.13 -1.40
N TYR A 29 5.74 5.16 -0.10
CA TYR A 29 5.77 6.39 0.69
C TYR A 29 7.21 6.90 0.87
N GLU A 30 8.14 6.05 1.30
CA GLU A 30 9.53 6.44 1.54
C GLU A 30 10.28 6.84 0.26
N THR A 31 9.91 6.28 -0.90
CA THR A 31 10.47 6.67 -2.21
C THR A 31 9.83 7.95 -2.76
N GLY A 32 8.85 8.53 -2.07
CA GLY A 32 8.10 9.70 -2.54
C GLY A 32 7.22 9.42 -3.76
N SER A 33 6.93 8.15 -4.03
CA SER A 33 6.05 7.73 -5.13
C SER A 33 4.58 7.96 -4.81
N VAL A 34 4.24 8.08 -3.52
CA VAL A 34 2.91 8.45 -3.02
C VAL A 34 3.01 9.77 -2.25
N PRO A 35 2.20 10.78 -2.57
CA PRO A 35 2.18 12.04 -1.84
C PRO A 35 1.74 11.88 -0.37
N GLU A 36 2.31 12.66 0.54
CA GLU A 36 2.02 12.57 1.98
C GLU A 36 0.53 12.77 2.32
N HIS A 37 -0.14 13.71 1.64
CA HIS A 37 -1.57 13.98 1.86
C HIS A 37 -2.48 12.79 1.56
N VAL A 38 -2.06 11.89 0.65
CA VAL A 38 -2.81 10.67 0.33
C VAL A 38 -2.73 9.69 1.50
N ILE A 39 -1.57 9.59 2.16
CA ILE A 39 -1.39 8.75 3.34
C ILE A 39 -2.17 9.31 4.53
N GLU A 40 -2.19 10.63 4.72
CA GLU A 40 -3.02 11.27 5.75
C GLU A 40 -4.51 10.96 5.55
N GLN A 41 -5.01 11.09 4.32
CA GLN A 41 -6.39 10.74 4.00
C GLN A 41 -6.69 9.26 4.30
N PHE A 42 -5.80 8.34 3.91
CA PHE A 42 -6.00 6.91 4.20
C PHE A 42 -5.88 6.59 5.68
N ARG A 43 -5.09 7.34 6.44
CA ARG A 43 -5.02 7.21 7.89
C ARG A 43 -6.33 7.58 8.55
N GLU A 44 -6.94 8.70 8.14
CA GLU A 44 -8.26 9.10 8.61
C GLU A 44 -9.33 8.05 8.23
N GLU A 45 -9.34 7.59 6.99
CA GLU A 45 -10.28 6.55 6.52
C GLU A 45 -10.09 5.21 7.27
N ALA A 46 -8.85 4.83 7.57
CA ALA A 46 -8.54 3.64 8.33
C ALA A 46 -8.98 3.77 9.79
N GLU A 47 -8.79 4.94 10.41
CA GLU A 47 -9.28 5.23 11.77
C GLU A 47 -10.82 5.20 11.83
N GLU A 48 -11.51 5.83 10.88
CA GLU A 48 -12.99 5.81 10.79
C GLU A 48 -13.55 4.39 10.66
N LYS A 49 -12.85 3.52 9.93
CA LYS A 49 -13.24 2.12 9.74
C LYS A 49 -12.77 1.19 10.87
N GLY A 50 -12.15 1.72 11.93
CA GLY A 50 -11.64 0.94 13.07
C GLY A 50 -10.42 0.08 12.74
N LYS A 51 -9.72 0.37 11.63
CA LYS A 51 -8.50 -0.30 11.17
C LYS A 51 -7.28 0.63 11.24
N GLY A 52 -7.17 1.42 12.30
CA GLY A 52 -6.02 2.31 12.51
C GLY A 52 -4.68 1.55 12.39
N GLY A 53 -3.73 2.08 11.62
CA GLY A 53 -2.45 1.42 11.30
C GLY A 53 -2.40 0.72 9.93
N PHE A 54 -3.51 0.72 9.16
CA PHE A 54 -3.59 0.14 7.82
C PHE A 54 -3.43 1.16 6.69
N GLU A 55 -3.00 2.40 6.99
CA GLU A 55 -2.86 3.48 6.01
C GLU A 55 -1.98 3.09 4.80
N PHE A 56 -0.91 2.32 5.05
CA PHE A 56 -0.02 1.86 3.98
C PHE A 56 -0.59 0.69 3.18
N ALA A 57 -1.43 -0.16 3.78
CA ALA A 57 -2.08 -1.23 3.02
C ALA A 57 -3.11 -0.67 2.03
N TYR A 58 -3.81 0.41 2.42
CA TYR A 58 -4.83 1.06 1.59
C TYR A 58 -4.27 1.76 0.35
N VAL A 59 -2.96 2.02 0.32
CA VAL A 59 -2.25 2.49 -0.89
C VAL A 59 -2.29 1.45 -2.00
N MET A 60 -2.21 0.17 -1.64
CA MET A 60 -2.22 -0.94 -2.60
C MET A 60 -3.64 -1.41 -2.90
N ASP A 61 -4.55 -1.30 -1.94
CA ASP A 61 -5.94 -1.75 -2.07
C ASP A 61 -6.80 -0.67 -2.76
N ASN A 62 -6.93 -0.77 -4.08
CA ASN A 62 -7.71 0.17 -4.90
C ASN A 62 -9.21 -0.17 -4.94
N LEU A 63 -9.61 -1.40 -4.59
CA LEU A 63 -11.02 -1.81 -4.57
C LEU A 63 -11.63 -1.64 -3.17
N ALA A 64 -12.87 -1.14 -3.12
CA ALA A 64 -13.61 -0.97 -1.87
C ALA A 64 -13.78 -2.30 -1.08
N GLU A 65 -13.95 -3.43 -1.79
CA GLU A 65 -14.02 -4.77 -1.18
C GLU A 65 -12.70 -5.21 -0.53
N GLU A 66 -11.54 -4.81 -1.07
CA GLU A 66 -10.24 -5.12 -0.48
C GLU A 66 -10.06 -4.38 0.84
N ARG A 67 -10.44 -3.10 0.87
CA ARG A 67 -10.38 -2.25 2.08
C ARG A 67 -11.31 -2.75 3.18
N GLU A 68 -12.49 -3.25 2.82
CA GLU A 68 -13.44 -3.83 3.77
C GLU A 68 -12.94 -5.16 4.34
N ARG A 69 -12.40 -6.05 3.50
CA ARG A 69 -11.91 -7.37 3.92
C ARG A 69 -10.49 -7.38 4.48
N GLY A 70 -9.69 -6.34 4.24
CA GLY A 70 -8.28 -6.25 4.65
C GLY A 70 -7.35 -7.23 3.91
N VAL A 71 -7.74 -7.64 2.69
CA VAL A 71 -6.97 -8.54 1.83
C VAL A 71 -6.93 -7.99 0.41
N THR A 72 -5.74 -8.00 -0.18
CA THR A 72 -5.54 -7.62 -1.59
C THR A 72 -6.06 -8.75 -2.49
N ILE A 73 -6.96 -8.41 -3.40
CA ILE A 73 -7.69 -9.30 -4.31
C ILE A 73 -7.18 -9.11 -5.75
N ASP A 74 -6.78 -7.90 -6.14
CA ASP A 74 -6.34 -7.59 -7.51
C ASP A 74 -4.81 -7.46 -7.64
N ILE A 75 -4.30 -7.82 -8.82
CA ILE A 75 -2.88 -7.73 -9.19
C ILE A 75 -2.81 -6.77 -10.38
N ALA A 76 -2.49 -5.50 -10.13
CA ALA A 76 -2.18 -4.53 -11.18
C ALA A 76 -0.76 -4.72 -11.73
#